data_AF-A0AAU8U0W2-F1
#
_entry.id   AF-A0AAU8U0W2-F1
#
_cell.length_a   1.000
_cell.length_b   1.000
_cell.length_c   1.000
_cell.angle_alpha   90.00
_cell.angle_beta   90.00
_cell.angle_gamma   90.00
#
_symmetry.space_group_name_H-M   'P 1'
#
loop_
_entity.id
_entity.type
_entity.pdbx_description
1 polymer ?
#
loop_
_entity_poly.entity_id
_entity_poly.type
_entity_poly.pdbx_seq_one_letter_code
_entity_poly.pdbx_strand_id
1 'polypeptide(L)' 'MNDENIIKKVCKELNLTYKQLGELIGYSESAVKNAGSGEASEPMKKAIELYLENLELKDKLKVLDDLSNILKELTK' A
#
# COMPACT_ATOMS: atom_id res chain seq x y z
N MET A 1 13.08 12.42 -17.21
CA MET A 1 12.45 12.18 -15.90
C MET A 1 12.52 10.69 -15.68
N ASN A 2 13.25 10.21 -14.67
CA ASN A 2 13.32 8.77 -14.42
C ASN A 2 11.95 8.35 -13.88
N ASP A 3 11.19 7.60 -14.66
CA ASP A 3 10.01 6.89 -14.19
C ASP A 3 10.49 5.87 -13.15
N GLU A 4 10.49 6.28 -11.88
CA GLU A 4 10.90 5.44 -10.77
C GLU A 4 9.98 4.21 -10.73
N ASN A 5 10.59 3.03 -10.76
CA ASN A 5 9.87 1.76 -10.72
C ASN A 5 8.88 1.76 -9.54
N ILE A 6 7.62 1.40 -9.82
CA ILE A 6 6.51 1.41 -8.85
C ILE A 6 6.83 0.68 -7.53
N ILE A 7 7.62 -0.40 -7.58
CA ILE A 7 8.06 -1.14 -6.40
C ILE A 7 8.94 -0.27 -5.50
N LYS A 8 9.93 0.41 -6.09
CA LYS A 8 10.85 1.29 -5.37
C LYS A 8 10.10 2.47 -4.77
N LYS A 9 9.21 3.07 -5.56
CA LYS A 9 8.35 4.18 -5.12
C LYS A 9 7.52 3.78 -3.90
N VAL A 10 6.76 2.68 -3.99
CA VAL A 10 5.86 2.25 -2.91
C VAL A 10 6.62 1.82 -1.66
N CYS A 11 7.74 1.09 -1.79
CA CYS A 11 8.58 0.75 -0.65
C CYS A 11 9.12 1.98 0.07
N LYS A 12 9.48 3.03 -0.68
CA LYS A 12 9.97 4.28 -0.11
C LYS A 12 8.84 5.08 0.56
N GLU A 13 7.71 5.24 -0.12
CA GLU A 13 6.56 6.03 0.38
C GLU A 13 5.94 5.41 1.63
N LEU A 14 5.83 4.08 1.67
CA LEU A 14 5.23 3.35 2.79
C LEU A 14 6.26 2.87 3.83
N ASN A 15 7.54 3.19 3.64
CA ASN A 15 8.65 2.72 4.47
C ASN A 15 8.64 1.19 4.67
N LEU A 16 8.50 0.45 3.57
CA LEU A 16 8.43 -1.01 3.54
C LEU A 16 9.70 -1.61 2.93
N THR A 17 10.14 -2.75 3.47
CA THR A 17 11.09 -3.63 2.80
C THR A 17 10.42 -4.37 1.63
N TYR A 18 11.21 -4.90 0.68
CA TYR A 18 10.67 -5.74 -0.40
C TYR A 18 9.97 -7.00 0.09
N LYS A 19 10.42 -7.55 1.23
CA LYS A 19 9.77 -8.69 1.88
C LYS A 19 8.37 -8.32 2.35
N GLN A 20 8.24 -7.20 3.08
CA GLN A 20 6.95 -6.74 3.59
C GLN A 20 5.98 -6.41 2.45
N LEU A 21 6.45 -5.70 1.42
CA LEU A 21 5.61 -5.42 0.25
C LEU A 21 5.13 -6.74 -0.37
N GLY A 22 6.03 -7.70 -0.59
CA GLY A 22 5.69 -9.02 -1.13
C GLY A 22 4.60 -9.73 -0.33
N GLU A 23 4.74 -9.79 1.00
CA GLU A 23 3.74 -10.37 1.90
C GLU A 23 2.36 -9.69 1.77
N LEU A 24 2.34 -8.36 1.61
CA LEU A 24 1.11 -7.57 1.48
C LEU A 24 0.39 -7.76 0.14
N ILE A 25 1.14 -7.94 -0.95
CA ILE A 25 0.60 -8.09 -2.31
C ILE A 25 0.55 -9.56 -2.81
N GLY A 26 0.93 -10.53 -1.97
CA GLY A 26 0.87 -11.96 -2.28
C GLY A 26 2.01 -12.48 -3.16
N TYR A 27 3.20 -11.89 -3.06
CA TYR A 27 4.41 -12.29 -3.79
C TYR A 27 5.58 -12.61 -2.86
N SER A 28 6.54 -13.41 -3.34
CA SER A 28 7.79 -13.63 -2.61
C SER A 28 8.69 -12.40 -2.65
N GLU A 29 9.55 -12.22 -1.64
CA GLU A 29 10.57 -11.17 -1.61
C GLU A 29 11.41 -11.17 -2.89
N SER A 30 11.81 -12.34 -3.37
CA SER A 30 12.60 -12.52 -4.60
C SER A 30 11.88 -11.97 -5.83
N ALA A 31 10.58 -12.22 -5.96
CA ALA A 31 9.78 -11.72 -7.08
C ALA A 31 9.70 -10.18 -7.06
N VAL A 32 9.45 -9.59 -5.88
CA VAL A 32 9.41 -8.13 -5.68
C VAL A 32 10.77 -7.49 -5.94
N LYS A 33 11.85 -8.10 -5.45
CA LYS A 33 13.23 -7.61 -5.66
C LYS A 33 13.63 -7.63 -7.14
N ASN A 34 13.29 -8.69 -7.86
CA ASN A 34 13.52 -8.80 -9.30
C ASN A 34 12.71 -7.73 -10.05
N ALA A 35 11.43 -7.56 -9.71
CA ALA A 35 10.57 -6.53 -10.29
C ALA A 35 11.08 -5.11 -10.01
N GLY A 36 11.63 -4.82 -8.82
CA GLY A 36 12.20 -3.52 -8.48
C GLY A 36 13.53 -3.21 -9.18
N SER A 37 14.25 -4.24 -9.62
CA SER A 37 15.49 -4.11 -10.41
C SER A 37 15.20 -4.03 -11.92
N GLY A 38 14.12 -4.66 -12.38
CA GLY A 38 13.62 -4.62 -13.76
C GLY A 38 12.29 -3.88 -13.86
N GLU A 39 11.29 -4.54 -14.46
CA GLU A 39 9.91 -4.05 -14.56
C GLU A 39 8.96 -5.00 -13.84
N ALA A 40 8.01 -4.44 -13.08
CA ALA A 40 6.94 -5.22 -12.48
C ALA A 40 5.97 -5.72 -13.56
N SER A 41 5.52 -6.97 -13.45
CA SER A 41 4.49 -7.48 -14.35
C SER A 41 3.16 -6.74 -14.15
N GLU A 42 2.31 -6.69 -15.17
CA GLU A 42 0.98 -6.06 -15.07
C GLU A 42 0.14 -6.58 -13.89
N PRO A 43 0.10 -7.90 -13.59
CA PRO A 43 -0.60 -8.40 -12.40
C PRO A 43 -0.01 -7.86 -11.09
N MET A 44 1.31 -7.69 -11.00
CA MET A 44 1.98 -7.15 -9.81
C MET A 44 1.68 -5.66 -9.66
N LYS A 45 1.71 -4.88 -10.76
CA LYS A 45 1.27 -3.47 -10.77
C LYS A 45 -0.16 -3.36 -10.26
N LYS A 46 -1.08 -4.19 -10.76
CA LYS A 46 -2.47 -4.21 -10.29
C LYS A 46 -2.62 -4.58 -8.81
N ALA A 47 -1.84 -5.55 -8.33
CA ALA A 47 -1.85 -5.92 -6.91
C ALA A 47 -1.39 -4.76 -6.01
N ILE A 48 -0.39 -3.99 -6.45
CA ILE A 48 0.07 -2.79 -5.75
C ILE A 48 -1.00 -1.69 -5.76
N GLU A 49 -1.63 -1.43 -6.91
CA GLU A 49 -2.73 -0.45 -6.99
C GLU A 49 -3.87 -0.79 -6.04
N LEU A 50 -4.32 -2.05 -6.03
CA LEU A 50 -5.38 -2.52 -5.13
C LEU A 50 -4.99 -2.41 -3.66
N TYR A 51 -3.71 -2.65 -3.34
CA TYR A 51 -3.21 -2.47 -1.99
C TYR A 51 -3.23 -0.99 -1.56
N LEU A 52 -2.80 -0.07 -2.43
CA LEU A 52 -2.85 1.38 -2.17
C LEU A 52 -4.28 1.88 -2.00
N GLU A 53 -5.20 1.44 -2.87
CA GLU A 53 -6.63 1.75 -2.75
C GLU A 53 -7.21 1.20 -1.44
N ASN A 54 -6.79 0.01 -1.01
CA ASN A 54 -7.21 -0.56 0.27
C ASN A 54 -6.74 0.28 1.48
N LEU A 55 -5.51 0.81 1.43
CA LEU A 55 -5.01 1.72 2.47
C LEU A 55 -5.83 3.01 2.52
N GLU A 56 -6.10 3.62 1.36
CA GLU A 56 -6.92 4.84 1.27
C GLU A 56 -8.35 4.62 1.81
N LEU A 57 -8.96 3.47 1.48
CA LEU A 57 -10.29 3.11 1.98
C LEU A 57 -10.28 2.90 3.49
N LYS A 58 -9.24 2.28 4.05
CA LYS A 58 -9.09 2.12 5.51
C LYS A 58 -8.95 3.47 6.22
N ASP A 59 -8.20 4.40 5.64
CA ASP A 59 -8.07 5.74 6.20
C ASP A 59 -9.41 6.50 6.19
N LYS A 60 -10.18 6.40 5.09
CA LYS A 60 -11.53 6.97 5.02
C LYS A 60 -12.47 6.37 6.08
N LEU A 61 -12.41 5.05 6.29
CA LEU A 61 -13.20 4.39 7.33
C LEU A 61 -12.81 4.88 8.73
N LYS A 62 -11.50 5.00 9.00
CA LYS A 62 -11.01 5.53 10.28
C LYS A 62 -11.55 6.92 10.59
N VAL A 63 -11.65 7.80 9.59
CA VAL A 63 -12.24 9.14 9.76
C VAL A 63 -13.71 9.06 10.21
N LEU A 64 -14.49 8.12 9.67
CA LEU A 64 -15.89 7.93 10.05
C LEU A 64 -16.01 7.36 11.47
N ASP A 65 -15.14 6.42 11.83
CA ASP A 65 -15.08 5.86 13.18
C ASP A 65 -14.69 6.92 14.21
N ASP A 66 -13.69 7.75 13.91
CA ASP A 66 -13.25 8.87 14.74
C ASP A 66 -14.40 9.89 14.95
N LEU A 67 -15.14 10.24 13.88
CA LEU A 67 -16.32 11.10 13.96
C LEU A 67 -17.41 10.49 14.87
N SER A 68 -17.70 9.20 14.71
CA SER A 68 -18.69 8.48 15.53
C SER A 68 -18.32 8.51 17.01
N ASN A 69 -17.03 8.35 17.33
CA ASN A 69 -16.52 8.41 18.69
C ASN A 69 -16.64 9.81 19.30
N ILE A 70 -16.29 10.85 18.54
CA ILE A 70 -16.45 12.25 18.97
C ILE A 70 -17.92 12.55 19.29
N LEU A 71 -18.84 12.14 18.41
CA LEU A 71 -20.28 12.36 18.65
C LEU A 71 -20.75 11.66 19.93
N LYS A 72 -20.33 10.42 20.18
CA LYS A 72 -20.67 9.69 21.41
C LYS A 72 -20.15 10.40 22.66
N GLU A 73 -18.95 10.97 22.60
CA GLU A 73 -18.37 11.73 23.71
C GLU A 73 -19.13 13.03 23.98
N LEU A 74 -19.60 13.72 22.94
CA LEU A 74 -20.37 14.97 23.07
C LEU A 74 -21.81 14.76 23.58
N THR A 75 -22.37 13.57 23.38
CA THR A 75 -23.74 13.22 23.82
C THR A 75 -23.82 12.55 25.20
N LYS A 76 -22.67 12.36 25.87
CA LYS A 76 -22.60 11.93 27.27
C LYS A 76 -22.70 13.13 28.20
#